data_AF-A0A5M3WVE3-F1
#
_entry.id   AF-A0A5M3WVE3-F1
#
_cell.length_a   1.000
_cell.length_b   1.000
_cell.length_c   1.000
_cell.angle_alpha   90.00
_cell.angle_beta   90.00
_cell.angle_gamma   90.00
#
_symmetry.space_group_name_H-M   'P 1'
#
loop_
_entity.id
_entity.type
_entity.pdbx_description
1 polymer ?
#
loop_
_entity_poly.entity_id
_entity_poly.type
_entity_poly.pdbx_seq_one_letter_code
_entity_poly.pdbx_strand_id
1 'polypeptide(L)'
;MGVKRLLLAGLAVALCSGAVLTSASAPPPRTVRSECPQQWGGREPGGWVPAAAKFDGVDEFLVPGIPVAATICAYPGDNTRPGRERLAGSRVLVGGAGAMARDLAYLPISDRSGLCTLMGGPMTNYLIRFDYPGGFALWVGTAEEVNACVVTTNGTAGSRSYVGRSITAAYRTGAWKLIRPEDPCQGDGGRRGQGEHMVPGEPASVVVCRSASGTKPAAMREHGAAEARSLAAALNAQDSWPTDHGCQGGSGLSYRLMFRYADGPPASVHLIVGCDPPIGNPLLQGDLDDVAYRHVLRLAPPE
;
A
#
# COMPACT_ATOMS: atom_id res chain seq x y z
N MET A 1 24.89 -40.50 94.74
CA MET A 1 24.63 -41.82 94.11
C MET A 1 23.80 -41.59 92.86
N GLY A 2 24.13 -42.25 91.74
CA GLY A 2 23.33 -42.22 90.51
C GLY A 2 24.09 -41.59 89.34
N VAL A 3 24.43 -42.43 88.37
CA VAL A 3 25.40 -42.24 87.28
C VAL A 3 24.67 -42.37 85.92
N LYS A 4 25.30 -41.83 84.85
CA LYS A 4 25.07 -42.06 83.38
C LYS A 4 23.93 -41.25 82.74
N ARG A 5 24.02 -40.77 81.49
CA ARG A 5 25.01 -40.91 80.40
C ARG A 5 24.74 -39.84 79.33
N LEU A 6 25.79 -39.49 78.60
CA LEU A 6 25.82 -38.67 77.38
C LEU A 6 24.79 -39.10 76.32
N LEU A 7 24.33 -38.11 75.54
CA LEU A 7 24.04 -38.25 74.11
C LEU A 7 24.39 -36.94 73.40
N LEU A 8 25.38 -37.02 72.50
CA LEU A 8 25.75 -36.02 71.49
C LEU A 8 24.73 -36.02 70.35
N ALA A 9 24.42 -34.85 69.80
CA ALA A 9 23.98 -34.70 68.41
C ALA A 9 24.36 -33.30 67.91
N GLY A 10 24.96 -33.28 66.71
CA GLY A 10 25.79 -32.20 66.19
C GLY A 10 25.05 -30.92 65.78
N LEU A 11 25.79 -29.81 65.91
CA LEU A 11 25.56 -28.55 65.21
C LEU A 11 25.76 -28.76 63.69
N ALA A 12 24.80 -28.35 62.88
CA ALA A 12 25.00 -28.02 61.47
C ALA A 12 24.84 -26.50 61.32
N VAL A 13 25.97 -25.80 61.18
CA VAL A 13 25.99 -24.36 60.87
C VAL A 13 25.85 -24.21 59.35
N ALA A 14 24.70 -23.72 58.91
CA ALA A 14 24.47 -23.36 57.51
C ALA A 14 25.13 -22.00 57.24
N LEU A 15 26.19 -22.02 56.43
CA LEU A 15 26.82 -20.82 55.85
C LEU A 15 25.91 -20.26 54.76
N CYS A 16 25.20 -19.18 55.05
CA CYS A 16 24.49 -18.39 54.05
C CYS A 16 25.48 -17.49 53.29
N SER A 17 25.95 -17.97 52.14
CA SER A 17 26.62 -17.13 51.15
C SER A 17 25.60 -16.21 50.47
N GLY A 18 25.60 -14.93 50.84
CA GLY A 18 24.82 -13.90 50.15
C GLY A 18 25.38 -13.64 48.75
N ALA A 19 24.72 -14.17 47.73
CA ALA A 19 24.97 -13.79 46.34
C ALA A 19 24.38 -12.39 46.11
N VAL A 20 25.27 -11.41 45.89
CA VAL A 20 24.90 -10.08 45.40
C VAL A 20 24.38 -10.26 43.99
N LEU A 21 23.05 -10.22 43.81
CA LEU A 21 22.42 -10.09 42.50
C LEU A 21 22.75 -8.69 41.97
N THR A 22 23.84 -8.58 41.23
CA THR A 22 24.06 -7.46 40.32
C THR A 22 22.93 -7.49 39.30
N SER A 23 21.94 -6.61 39.45
CA SER A 23 20.98 -6.29 38.40
C SER A 23 21.77 -5.88 37.16
N ALA A 24 21.91 -6.81 36.22
CA ALA A 24 22.39 -6.52 34.90
C ALA A 24 21.30 -5.66 34.24
N SER A 25 21.50 -4.35 34.25
CA SER A 25 20.74 -3.44 33.41
C SER A 25 20.81 -3.99 31.99
N ALA A 26 19.67 -4.39 31.44
CA ALA A 26 19.58 -4.75 30.04
C ALA A 26 20.19 -3.61 29.22
N PRO A 27 21.06 -3.90 28.23
CA PRO A 27 21.59 -2.84 27.38
C PRO A 27 20.39 -2.11 26.75
N PRO A 28 20.41 -0.77 26.70
CA PRO A 28 19.35 -0.03 26.04
C PRO A 28 19.21 -0.57 24.61
N PRO A 29 17.97 -0.72 24.08
CA PRO A 29 17.78 -1.20 22.72
C PRO A 29 18.61 -0.32 21.79
N ARG A 30 19.53 -0.94 21.04
CA ARG A 30 20.36 -0.26 20.05
C ARG A 30 19.45 0.26 18.94
N THR A 31 18.94 1.47 19.07
CA THR A 31 18.30 2.21 17.98
C THR A 31 19.36 2.73 17.04
N VAL A 32 20.06 1.83 16.33
CA VAL A 32 20.77 2.24 15.13
C VAL A 32 19.68 2.51 14.12
N ARG A 33 19.28 3.77 13.98
CA ARG A 33 18.62 4.22 12.75
C ARG A 33 19.60 3.84 11.65
N SER A 34 19.33 2.78 10.90
CA SER A 34 20.12 2.51 9.72
C SER A 34 19.90 3.69 8.80
N GLU A 35 20.95 4.46 8.59
CA GLU A 35 20.94 5.63 7.72
C GLU A 35 20.48 5.23 6.32
N CYS A 36 20.00 6.21 5.57
CA CYS A 36 19.72 6.02 4.15
C CYS A 36 20.96 5.42 3.47
N PRO A 37 20.81 4.32 2.69
CA PRO A 37 21.90 3.83 1.87
C PRO A 37 22.50 4.96 1.04
N GLN A 38 23.83 5.02 0.92
CA GLN A 38 24.49 6.11 0.19
C GLN A 38 24.27 6.03 -1.33
N GLN A 39 23.79 4.88 -1.81
CA GLN A 39 23.55 4.60 -3.21
C GLN A 39 22.32 3.71 -3.39
N TRP A 40 21.55 3.97 -4.45
CA TRP A 40 20.47 3.10 -4.89
C TRP A 40 21.03 1.80 -5.47
N GLY A 41 20.59 0.66 -4.91
CA GLY A 41 21.06 -0.67 -5.30
C GLY A 41 20.20 -1.37 -6.35
N GLY A 42 19.04 -0.79 -6.71
CA GLY A 42 18.12 -1.36 -7.69
C GLY A 42 18.62 -1.22 -9.12
N ARG A 43 18.14 -2.12 -10.00
CA ARG A 43 18.35 -2.04 -11.45
C ARG A 43 17.13 -1.51 -12.20
N GLU A 44 16.07 -1.23 -11.48
CA GLU A 44 14.81 -0.72 -11.99
C GLU A 44 14.37 0.49 -11.16
N PRO A 45 13.57 1.40 -11.73
CA PRO A 45 12.96 2.49 -10.99
C PRO A 45 12.06 1.97 -9.85
N GLY A 46 12.30 2.41 -8.63
CA GLY A 46 11.49 2.12 -7.44
C GLY A 46 11.49 0.68 -6.92
N GLY A 47 11.76 -0.32 -7.77
CA GLY A 47 11.67 -1.74 -7.49
C GLY A 47 12.77 -2.33 -6.59
N TRP A 48 13.35 -1.56 -5.67
CA TRP A 48 14.41 -2.06 -4.79
C TRP A 48 14.26 -1.58 -3.35
N VAL A 49 14.63 -2.48 -2.43
CA VAL A 49 14.83 -2.22 -1.01
C VAL A 49 16.14 -2.88 -0.54
N PRO A 50 16.83 -2.34 0.48
CA PRO A 50 18.09 -2.89 0.96
C PRO A 50 17.97 -4.31 1.55
N ALA A 51 16.84 -4.59 2.19
CA ALA A 51 16.51 -5.90 2.72
C ALA A 51 14.98 -6.06 2.72
N ALA A 52 14.50 -7.18 2.21
CA ALA A 52 13.10 -7.55 2.30
C ALA A 52 12.69 -7.72 3.76
N ALA A 53 11.47 -7.34 4.06
CA ALA A 53 10.89 -7.49 5.38
C ALA A 53 10.64 -8.96 5.71
N LYS A 54 10.83 -9.34 6.98
CA LYS A 54 10.67 -10.72 7.45
C LYS A 54 9.84 -10.77 8.74
N PHE A 55 8.66 -10.18 8.72
CA PHE A 55 7.70 -10.22 9.82
C PHE A 55 6.29 -10.33 9.27
N ASP A 56 5.33 -10.69 10.13
CA ASP A 56 3.98 -11.08 9.70
C ASP A 56 3.28 -9.98 8.88
N GLY A 57 2.62 -10.40 7.79
CA GLY A 57 1.81 -9.55 6.91
C GLY A 57 2.57 -8.78 5.83
N VAL A 58 3.88 -8.94 5.68
CA VAL A 58 4.68 -8.19 4.68
C VAL A 58 4.47 -8.67 3.23
N ASP A 59 3.89 -9.85 3.05
CA ASP A 59 3.42 -10.42 1.79
C ASP A 59 2.02 -9.92 1.39
N GLU A 60 1.17 -9.61 2.38
CA GLU A 60 -0.19 -9.10 2.17
C GLU A 60 -0.27 -7.56 2.13
N PHE A 61 0.72 -6.87 2.70
CA PHE A 61 0.72 -5.42 2.85
C PHE A 61 2.08 -4.83 2.49
N LEU A 62 2.08 -3.70 1.78
CA LEU A 62 3.30 -2.91 1.60
C LEU A 62 3.85 -2.40 2.94
N VAL A 63 2.97 -1.98 3.86
CA VAL A 63 3.32 -1.44 5.18
C VAL A 63 2.37 -1.99 6.25
N PRO A 64 2.64 -3.18 6.81
CA PRO A 64 1.80 -3.77 7.85
C PRO A 64 1.94 -3.06 9.20
N GLY A 65 0.82 -2.87 9.91
CA GLY A 65 0.80 -2.31 11.26
C GLY A 65 0.95 -0.78 11.32
N ILE A 66 1.32 -0.27 12.50
CA ILE A 66 1.42 1.18 12.78
C ILE A 66 2.86 1.52 13.17
N PRO A 67 3.65 2.16 12.28
CA PRO A 67 5.00 2.59 12.60
C PRO A 67 5.01 3.86 13.45
N VAL A 68 6.09 4.06 14.21
CA VAL A 68 6.31 5.24 15.07
C VAL A 68 7.02 6.37 14.34
N ALA A 69 7.76 6.07 13.27
CA ALA A 69 8.47 7.06 12.47
C ALA A 69 8.60 6.60 11.02
N ALA A 70 8.78 7.57 10.12
CA ALA A 70 9.10 7.32 8.74
C ALA A 70 10.23 8.26 8.26
N THR A 71 11.19 7.72 7.52
CA THR A 71 12.28 8.48 6.89
C THR A 71 12.30 8.22 5.40
N ILE A 72 12.24 9.27 4.59
CA ILE A 72 12.31 9.22 3.13
C ILE A 72 13.73 9.56 2.68
N CYS A 73 14.33 8.70 1.88
CA CYS A 73 15.65 8.88 1.25
C CYS A 73 15.43 9.11 -0.25
N ALA A 74 16.07 10.13 -0.82
CA ALA A 74 15.89 10.52 -2.21
C ALA A 74 17.15 10.27 -3.04
N TYR A 75 16.97 9.67 -4.23
CA TYR A 75 18.03 9.31 -5.16
C TYR A 75 17.66 9.78 -6.58
N PRO A 76 17.92 11.06 -6.91
CA PRO A 76 17.64 11.61 -8.23
C PRO A 76 18.48 10.92 -9.31
N GLY A 77 17.88 10.70 -10.47
CA GLY A 77 18.47 10.02 -11.60
C GLY A 77 17.65 10.16 -12.88
N ASP A 78 17.78 9.18 -13.77
CA ASP A 78 17.09 9.11 -15.06
C ASP A 78 16.59 7.68 -15.28
N ASN A 79 15.35 7.54 -15.76
CA ASN A 79 14.70 6.23 -15.89
C ASN A 79 15.25 5.37 -17.04
N THR A 80 16.15 5.89 -17.90
CA THR A 80 16.82 5.11 -18.95
C THR A 80 18.03 4.35 -18.46
N ARG A 81 18.62 4.78 -17.32
CA ARG A 81 19.81 4.15 -16.73
C ARG A 81 19.64 4.06 -15.21
N PRO A 82 18.60 3.34 -14.73
CA PRO A 82 18.40 3.13 -13.31
C PRO A 82 19.60 2.40 -12.69
N GLY A 83 19.91 2.74 -11.46
CA GLY A 83 20.98 2.13 -10.69
C GLY A 83 22.15 3.07 -10.44
N ARG A 84 22.74 2.93 -9.24
CA ARG A 84 23.91 3.70 -8.77
C ARG A 84 23.66 5.18 -8.47
N GLU A 85 22.41 5.64 -8.51
CA GLU A 85 22.03 6.98 -8.09
C GLU A 85 22.52 7.23 -6.65
N ARG A 86 23.12 8.40 -6.42
CA ARG A 86 23.64 8.76 -5.11
C ARG A 86 22.54 9.35 -4.24
N LEU A 87 22.64 9.12 -2.93
CA LEU A 87 21.77 9.78 -1.97
C LEU A 87 21.92 11.30 -2.10
N ALA A 88 20.84 11.98 -2.44
CA ALA A 88 20.82 13.45 -2.47
C ALA A 88 20.41 14.05 -1.11
N GLY A 89 19.64 13.29 -0.31
CA GLY A 89 19.20 13.74 0.98
C GLY A 89 18.17 12.82 1.62
N SER A 90 17.83 13.13 2.86
CA SER A 90 16.80 12.42 3.61
C SER A 90 15.85 13.39 4.32
N ARG A 91 14.63 12.93 4.57
CA ARG A 91 13.60 13.68 5.29
C ARG A 91 12.89 12.76 6.26
N VAL A 92 12.90 13.12 7.54
CA VAL A 92 12.03 12.49 8.54
C VAL A 92 10.64 13.12 8.44
N LEU A 93 9.60 12.30 8.45
CA LEU A 93 8.22 12.76 8.57
C LEU A 93 7.89 13.02 10.03
N VAL A 94 7.66 14.28 10.39
CA VAL A 94 7.29 14.69 11.75
C VAL A 94 5.78 14.61 11.88
N GLY A 95 5.29 13.49 12.44
CA GLY A 95 3.88 13.14 12.35
C GLY A 95 3.50 12.66 10.94
N GLY A 96 2.48 11.83 10.84
CA GLY A 96 2.00 11.31 9.54
C GLY A 96 2.64 10.00 9.07
N ALA A 97 3.61 9.42 9.79
CA ALA A 97 4.12 8.07 9.50
C ALA A 97 3.01 7.02 9.49
N GLY A 98 2.13 7.04 10.50
CA GLY A 98 0.97 6.14 10.55
C GLY A 98 -0.06 6.40 9.43
N ALA A 99 -0.23 7.65 9.00
CA ALA A 99 -1.11 7.98 7.89
C ALA A 99 -0.54 7.47 6.55
N MET A 100 0.77 7.66 6.34
CA MET A 100 1.49 7.13 5.19
C MET A 100 1.44 5.61 5.14
N ALA A 101 1.75 4.95 6.26
CA ALA A 101 1.67 3.51 6.38
C ALA A 101 0.29 2.99 6.02
N ARG A 102 -0.77 3.57 6.61
CA ARG A 102 -2.15 3.21 6.31
C ARG A 102 -2.50 3.37 4.83
N ASP A 103 -2.15 4.51 4.22
CA ASP A 103 -2.46 4.76 2.81
C ASP A 103 -1.74 3.76 1.88
N LEU A 104 -0.47 3.45 2.16
CA LEU A 104 0.30 2.45 1.41
C LEU A 104 -0.19 1.01 1.65
N ALA A 105 -0.65 0.70 2.86
CA ALA A 105 -1.22 -0.60 3.23
C ALA A 105 -2.53 -0.91 2.50
N TYR A 106 -3.23 0.10 1.98
CA TYR A 106 -4.44 -0.09 1.19
C TYR A 106 -4.19 -0.16 -0.32
N LEU A 107 -2.96 -0.01 -0.78
CA LEU A 107 -2.68 -0.18 -2.21
C LEU A 107 -2.90 -1.65 -2.62
N PRO A 108 -3.44 -1.90 -3.82
CA PRO A 108 -3.60 -3.24 -4.35
C PRO A 108 -2.23 -3.92 -4.50
N ILE A 109 -2.10 -5.15 -3.99
CA ILE A 109 -0.91 -5.97 -4.20
C ILE A 109 -1.06 -6.71 -5.53
N SER A 110 -0.01 -6.69 -6.34
CA SER A 110 0.05 -7.38 -7.62
C SER A 110 1.48 -7.85 -7.91
N ASP A 111 1.61 -9.11 -8.31
CA ASP A 111 2.86 -9.70 -8.80
C ASP A 111 3.08 -9.47 -10.31
N ARG A 112 2.03 -9.07 -11.04
CA ARG A 112 2.08 -8.86 -12.49
C ARG A 112 2.82 -7.57 -12.86
N SER A 113 3.90 -7.71 -13.62
CA SER A 113 4.47 -6.60 -14.38
C SER A 113 3.53 -6.26 -15.54
N GLY A 114 3.38 -4.98 -15.86
CA GLY A 114 2.72 -4.57 -17.09
C GLY A 114 3.62 -3.68 -17.90
N LEU A 115 3.25 -3.52 -19.15
CA LEU A 115 4.05 -2.84 -20.14
C LEU A 115 4.03 -1.33 -19.89
N CYS A 116 5.20 -0.77 -19.59
CA CYS A 116 5.44 0.67 -19.60
C CYS A 116 6.15 0.98 -20.92
N THR A 117 5.42 1.58 -21.86
CA THR A 117 5.87 1.73 -23.26
C THR A 117 6.70 3.00 -23.51
N LEU A 118 6.64 3.97 -22.60
CA LEU A 118 7.41 5.21 -22.67
C LEU A 118 8.66 5.10 -21.79
N MET A 119 9.82 5.35 -22.37
CA MET A 119 11.12 5.43 -21.69
C MET A 119 11.76 6.78 -21.95
N GLY A 120 12.48 7.33 -20.97
CA GLY A 120 13.15 8.63 -21.08
C GLY A 120 12.58 9.67 -20.12
N GLY A 121 13.44 10.22 -19.26
CA GLY A 121 13.09 11.38 -18.45
C GLY A 121 13.68 11.37 -17.03
N PRO A 122 13.61 12.54 -16.37
CA PRO A 122 14.04 12.67 -14.99
C PRO A 122 13.23 11.76 -14.09
N MET A 123 13.91 11.15 -13.13
CA MET A 123 13.31 10.26 -12.16
C MET A 123 13.93 10.53 -10.78
N THR A 124 13.19 10.27 -9.73
CA THR A 124 13.77 10.16 -8.38
C THR A 124 13.33 8.85 -7.76
N ASN A 125 14.29 7.97 -7.48
CA ASN A 125 14.06 6.79 -6.66
C ASN A 125 13.94 7.22 -5.20
N TYR A 126 13.05 6.54 -4.47
CA TYR A 126 12.80 6.76 -3.06
C TYR A 126 12.90 5.47 -2.29
N LEU A 127 13.59 5.51 -1.15
CA LEU A 127 13.44 4.53 -0.09
C LEU A 127 12.72 5.17 1.09
N ILE A 128 11.65 4.55 1.57
CA ILE A 128 10.98 4.94 2.80
C ILE A 128 11.27 3.88 3.86
N ARG A 129 11.93 4.29 4.93
CA ARG A 129 12.09 3.49 6.13
C ARG A 129 10.92 3.75 7.06
N PHE A 130 10.22 2.71 7.47
CA PHE A 130 9.27 2.76 8.58
C PHE A 130 9.90 2.08 9.80
N ASP A 131 9.99 2.80 10.92
CA ASP A 131 10.46 2.26 12.19
C ASP A 131 9.25 1.89 13.06
N TYR A 132 9.30 0.73 13.71
CA TYR A 132 8.22 0.19 14.54
C TYR A 132 8.61 0.14 16.02
N PRO A 133 7.63 0.05 16.93
CA PRO A 133 7.90 -0.33 18.33
C PRO A 133 8.73 -1.62 18.39
N GLY A 134 9.63 -1.73 19.37
CA GLY A 134 10.50 -2.89 19.51
C GLY A 134 11.76 -2.87 18.64
N GLY A 135 11.97 -1.82 17.83
CA GLY A 135 13.20 -1.60 17.07
C GLY A 135 13.23 -2.25 15.69
N PHE A 136 12.13 -2.86 15.26
CA PHE A 136 11.99 -3.39 13.90
C PHE A 136 11.84 -2.26 12.88
N ALA A 137 12.20 -2.57 11.63
CA ALA A 137 11.99 -1.63 10.54
C ALA A 137 11.71 -2.33 9.22
N LEU A 138 11.05 -1.56 8.37
CA LEU A 138 10.62 -1.93 7.04
C LEU A 138 11.15 -0.91 6.05
N TRP A 139 11.58 -1.38 4.89
CA TRP A 139 11.88 -0.52 3.76
C TRP A 139 10.78 -0.67 2.71
N VAL A 140 10.38 0.46 2.13
CA VAL A 140 9.55 0.51 0.93
C VAL A 140 10.31 1.27 -0.15
N GLY A 141 10.48 0.66 -1.31
CA GLY A 141 11.03 1.27 -2.52
C GLY A 141 9.91 1.76 -3.43
N THR A 142 10.12 2.90 -4.07
CA THR A 142 9.23 3.47 -5.10
C THR A 142 9.97 4.56 -5.87
N ALA A 143 9.35 5.19 -6.86
CA ALA A 143 9.93 6.32 -7.58
C ALA A 143 8.87 7.35 -8.00
N GLU A 144 9.31 8.57 -8.28
CA GLU A 144 8.56 9.52 -9.10
C GLU A 144 9.21 9.59 -10.48
N GLU A 145 8.43 9.37 -11.52
CA GLU A 145 8.89 9.48 -12.91
C GLU A 145 7.74 9.85 -13.85
N VAL A 146 8.10 10.22 -15.08
CA VAL A 146 7.21 10.88 -16.04
C VAL A 146 6.09 9.98 -16.57
N ASN A 147 6.23 8.65 -16.48
CA ASN A 147 5.28 7.68 -17.03
C ASN A 147 4.28 7.13 -16.00
N ALA A 148 4.43 7.50 -14.71
CA ALA A 148 3.59 7.03 -13.61
C ALA A 148 3.46 5.49 -13.51
N CYS A 149 4.53 4.77 -13.80
CA CYS A 149 4.49 3.35 -14.20
C CYS A 149 5.30 2.42 -13.27
N VAL A 150 5.84 2.99 -12.19
CA VAL A 150 6.79 2.31 -11.30
C VAL A 150 6.10 1.47 -10.22
N VAL A 151 6.79 0.41 -9.82
CA VAL A 151 6.37 -0.44 -8.71
C VAL A 151 6.75 0.22 -7.38
N THR A 152 5.82 0.16 -6.43
CA THR A 152 6.09 0.37 -5.01
C THR A 152 6.19 -0.99 -4.33
N THR A 153 7.29 -1.28 -3.63
CA THR A 153 7.54 -2.62 -3.07
C THR A 153 8.21 -2.56 -1.71
N ASN A 154 7.97 -3.56 -0.87
CA ASN A 154 8.74 -3.77 0.36
C ASN A 154 9.78 -4.91 0.26
N GLY A 155 10.04 -5.38 -0.96
CA GLY A 155 10.91 -6.52 -1.27
C GLY A 155 10.22 -7.88 -1.22
N THR A 156 9.01 -7.98 -0.68
CA THR A 156 8.18 -9.20 -0.63
C THR A 156 6.89 -9.04 -1.42
N ALA A 157 6.18 -7.94 -1.18
CA ALA A 157 4.97 -7.54 -1.90
C ALA A 157 5.24 -6.33 -2.80
N GLY A 158 4.45 -6.19 -3.87
CA GLY A 158 4.53 -5.09 -4.83
C GLY A 158 3.16 -4.53 -5.18
N SER A 159 3.11 -3.24 -5.51
CA SER A 159 1.93 -2.55 -6.03
C SER A 159 2.32 -1.68 -7.20
N ARG A 160 1.44 -1.59 -8.20
CA ARG A 160 1.59 -0.69 -9.35
C ARG A 160 0.79 0.61 -9.22
N SER A 161 0.08 0.79 -8.10
CA SER A 161 -0.57 2.06 -7.82
C SER A 161 0.49 3.14 -7.64
N TYR A 162 0.44 4.14 -8.51
CA TYR A 162 1.45 5.19 -8.55
C TYR A 162 1.29 6.16 -7.39
N VAL A 163 2.33 6.25 -6.54
CA VAL A 163 2.38 7.17 -5.40
C VAL A 163 3.53 8.18 -5.47
N GLY A 164 4.35 8.15 -6.53
CA GLY A 164 5.57 8.94 -6.66
C GLY A 164 5.40 10.42 -6.32
N ARG A 165 4.40 11.08 -6.92
CA ARG A 165 4.09 12.51 -6.64
C ARG A 165 3.83 12.78 -5.16
N SER A 166 3.14 11.88 -4.48
CA SER A 166 2.83 12.01 -3.04
C SER A 166 4.11 11.86 -2.20
N ILE A 167 4.99 10.93 -2.57
CA ILE A 167 6.29 10.74 -1.91
C ILE A 167 7.18 11.97 -2.09
N THR A 168 7.26 12.51 -3.29
CA THR A 168 8.03 13.74 -3.57
C THR A 168 7.51 14.92 -2.77
N ALA A 169 6.19 15.12 -2.72
CA ALA A 169 5.59 16.16 -1.91
C ALA A 169 5.93 15.99 -0.42
N ALA A 170 5.86 14.76 0.09
CA ALA A 170 6.21 14.45 1.48
C ALA A 170 7.71 14.66 1.77
N TYR A 171 8.60 14.30 0.85
CA TYR A 171 10.04 14.57 0.96
C TYR A 171 10.34 16.08 1.01
N ARG A 172 9.69 16.86 0.15
CA ARG A 172 9.89 18.32 0.05
C ARG A 172 9.32 19.06 1.25
N THR A 173 8.14 18.67 1.73
CA THR A 173 7.40 19.41 2.76
C THR A 173 7.56 18.85 4.16
N GLY A 174 8.00 17.59 4.31
CA GLY A 174 8.04 16.88 5.58
C GLY A 174 6.67 16.39 6.08
N ALA A 175 5.60 16.56 5.29
CA ALA A 175 4.24 16.18 5.66
C ALA A 175 3.65 15.17 4.65
N TRP A 176 3.04 14.10 5.14
CA TRP A 176 2.36 13.14 4.28
C TRP A 176 0.96 13.59 3.90
N LYS A 177 0.67 13.55 2.60
CA LYS A 177 -0.68 13.60 2.06
C LYS A 177 -0.71 12.77 0.78
N LEU A 178 -1.61 11.81 0.69
CA LEU A 178 -1.87 11.12 -0.56
C LEU A 178 -2.52 12.10 -1.55
N ILE A 179 -1.84 12.37 -2.66
CA ILE A 179 -2.36 13.20 -3.74
C ILE A 179 -3.39 12.38 -4.50
N ARG A 180 -4.62 12.90 -4.55
CA ARG A 180 -5.72 12.30 -5.30
C ARG A 180 -6.02 13.16 -6.53
N PRO A 181 -6.53 12.57 -7.62
CA PRO A 181 -7.08 13.34 -8.73
C PRO A 181 -8.14 14.34 -8.23
N GLU A 182 -8.14 15.55 -8.80
CA GLU A 182 -9.16 16.56 -8.49
C GLU A 182 -10.53 16.13 -9.04
N ASP A 183 -10.54 15.59 -10.27
CA ASP A 183 -11.70 14.94 -10.86
C ASP A 183 -11.73 13.46 -10.44
N PRO A 184 -12.72 13.02 -9.65
CA PRO A 184 -12.84 11.62 -9.24
C PRO A 184 -13.06 10.67 -10.42
N CYS A 185 -13.49 11.18 -11.58
CA CYS A 185 -13.65 10.41 -12.81
C CYS A 185 -12.33 10.16 -13.55
N GLN A 186 -11.21 10.69 -13.05
CA GLN A 186 -9.86 10.49 -13.59
C GLN A 186 -9.00 9.63 -12.65
N GLY A 187 -8.01 8.95 -13.25
CA GLY A 187 -6.99 8.16 -12.53
C GLY A 187 -7.43 6.73 -12.19
N ASP A 188 -6.51 5.77 -12.29
CA ASP A 188 -6.82 4.34 -12.29
C ASP A 188 -7.34 3.81 -10.93
N GLY A 189 -7.16 4.60 -9.86
CA GLY A 189 -7.57 4.23 -8.51
C GLY A 189 -6.87 2.96 -8.05
N GLY A 190 -7.58 2.15 -7.28
CA GLY A 190 -7.09 0.86 -6.81
C GLY A 190 -7.13 0.74 -5.29
N ARG A 191 -7.69 -0.37 -4.82
CA ARG A 191 -7.74 -0.72 -3.39
C ARG A 191 -7.35 -2.17 -3.19
N ARG A 192 -6.67 -2.46 -2.09
CA ARG A 192 -6.40 -3.83 -1.62
C ARG A 192 -7.70 -4.64 -1.53
N GLY A 193 -7.62 -5.91 -1.93
CA GLY A 193 -8.76 -6.81 -2.11
C GLY A 193 -9.35 -6.78 -3.52
N GLN A 194 -8.97 -5.81 -4.38
CA GLN A 194 -9.43 -5.78 -5.77
C GLN A 194 -8.88 -6.91 -6.66
N GLY A 195 -7.93 -7.71 -6.18
CA GLY A 195 -7.48 -8.94 -6.83
C GLY A 195 -8.35 -10.16 -6.53
N GLU A 196 -9.29 -10.04 -5.59
CA GLU A 196 -10.21 -11.13 -5.17
C GLU A 196 -11.67 -10.78 -5.46
N HIS A 197 -12.02 -9.49 -5.39
CA HIS A 197 -13.38 -9.00 -5.63
C HIS A 197 -13.35 -7.73 -6.49
N MET A 198 -14.36 -7.51 -7.34
CA MET A 198 -14.48 -6.27 -8.12
C MET A 198 -14.49 -5.04 -7.19
N VAL A 199 -15.24 -5.12 -6.09
CA VAL A 199 -15.39 -4.07 -5.07
C VAL A 199 -15.24 -4.68 -3.66
N PRO A 200 -14.07 -4.56 -3.01
CA PRO A 200 -13.82 -5.22 -1.72
C PRO A 200 -14.45 -4.49 -0.52
N GLY A 201 -14.95 -5.25 0.46
CA GLY A 201 -15.45 -4.72 1.73
C GLY A 201 -16.78 -3.96 1.60
N GLU A 202 -16.99 -2.95 2.46
CA GLU A 202 -18.24 -2.18 2.51
C GLU A 202 -18.03 -0.72 2.10
N PRO A 203 -18.42 -0.34 0.87
CA PRO A 203 -18.30 1.05 0.43
C PRO A 203 -19.31 1.96 1.16
N ALA A 204 -18.88 3.18 1.46
CA ALA A 204 -19.66 4.23 2.10
C ALA A 204 -20.40 5.13 1.10
N SER A 205 -19.88 5.27 -0.13
CA SER A 205 -20.55 5.95 -1.23
C SER A 205 -20.01 5.45 -2.57
N VAL A 206 -20.71 5.76 -3.66
CA VAL A 206 -20.23 5.52 -5.03
C VAL A 206 -20.45 6.75 -5.88
N VAL A 207 -19.41 7.15 -6.63
CA VAL A 207 -19.53 8.12 -7.71
C VAL A 207 -19.58 7.37 -9.03
N VAL A 208 -20.64 7.59 -9.80
CA VAL A 208 -20.81 7.04 -11.15
C VAL A 208 -20.49 8.13 -12.15
N CYS A 209 -19.41 7.92 -12.89
CA CYS A 209 -18.96 8.79 -13.96
C CYS A 209 -19.38 8.20 -15.30
N ARG A 210 -20.02 8.99 -16.16
CA ARG A 210 -20.37 8.62 -17.54
C ARG A 210 -19.49 9.41 -18.50
N SER A 211 -18.80 8.67 -19.36
CA SER A 211 -17.95 9.23 -20.41
C SER A 211 -18.43 8.73 -21.77
N ALA A 212 -18.70 9.67 -22.68
CA ALA A 212 -19.03 9.40 -24.07
C ALA A 212 -18.08 10.17 -24.99
N SER A 213 -17.82 9.64 -26.18
CA SER A 213 -16.96 10.26 -27.19
C SER A 213 -17.27 11.74 -27.39
N GLY A 214 -16.25 12.60 -27.27
CA GLY A 214 -16.36 14.04 -27.48
C GLY A 214 -16.88 14.86 -26.29
N THR A 215 -17.28 14.24 -25.19
CA THR A 215 -17.81 14.96 -24.00
C THR A 215 -16.72 15.07 -22.92
N LYS A 216 -16.33 16.29 -22.57
CA LYS A 216 -15.46 16.60 -21.42
C LYS A 216 -15.97 17.84 -20.68
N PRO A 217 -15.98 17.84 -19.32
CA PRO A 217 -15.66 16.74 -18.42
C PRO A 217 -16.71 15.61 -18.43
N ALA A 218 -16.40 14.47 -17.83
CA ALA A 218 -17.36 13.38 -17.66
C ALA A 218 -18.54 13.84 -16.79
N ALA A 219 -19.77 13.43 -17.13
CA ALA A 219 -20.90 13.64 -16.25
C ALA A 219 -20.74 12.75 -15.02
N MET A 220 -21.07 13.23 -13.82
CA MET A 220 -20.94 12.45 -12.59
C MET A 220 -22.16 12.57 -11.69
N ARG A 221 -22.44 11.50 -10.95
CA ARG A 221 -23.47 11.44 -9.92
C ARG A 221 -22.99 10.62 -8.72
N GLU A 222 -23.15 11.15 -7.52
CA GLU A 222 -22.80 10.46 -6.27
C GLU A 222 -24.05 9.86 -5.59
N HIS A 223 -23.88 8.69 -5.00
CA HIS A 223 -24.91 7.97 -4.24
C HIS A 223 -24.38 7.49 -2.89
N GLY A 224 -25.29 7.29 -1.93
CA GLY A 224 -24.96 6.92 -0.57
C GLY A 224 -24.57 5.45 -0.39
N ALA A 225 -24.40 5.06 0.87
CA ALA A 225 -23.91 3.73 1.24
C ALA A 225 -24.85 2.59 0.80
N ALA A 226 -26.16 2.81 0.80
CA ALA A 226 -27.13 1.77 0.43
C ALA A 226 -26.99 1.39 -1.05
N GLU A 227 -26.96 2.37 -1.94
CA GLU A 227 -26.76 2.18 -3.37
C GLU A 227 -25.35 1.65 -3.66
N ALA A 228 -24.32 2.17 -2.98
CA ALA A 228 -22.94 1.71 -3.15
C ALA A 228 -22.79 0.23 -2.79
N ARG A 229 -23.33 -0.21 -1.64
CA ARG A 229 -23.26 -1.63 -1.22
C ARG A 229 -24.08 -2.53 -2.12
N SER A 230 -25.27 -2.08 -2.54
CA SER A 230 -26.12 -2.85 -3.44
C SER A 230 -25.46 -3.04 -4.81
N LEU A 231 -24.84 -1.99 -5.36
CA LEU A 231 -24.09 -2.08 -6.61
C LEU A 231 -22.84 -2.95 -6.47
N ALA A 232 -22.08 -2.79 -5.39
CA ALA A 232 -20.89 -3.62 -5.11
C ALA A 232 -21.25 -5.11 -5.05
N ALA A 233 -22.34 -5.48 -4.37
CA ALA A 233 -22.82 -6.85 -4.32
C ALA A 233 -23.19 -7.40 -5.71
N ALA A 234 -23.86 -6.60 -6.55
CA ALA A 234 -24.18 -6.99 -7.92
C ALA A 234 -22.94 -7.24 -8.78
N LEU A 235 -21.91 -6.40 -8.66
CA LEU A 235 -20.65 -6.54 -9.38
C LEU A 235 -19.82 -7.73 -8.88
N ASN A 236 -19.79 -7.97 -7.57
CA ASN A 236 -19.04 -9.09 -6.98
C ASN A 236 -19.71 -10.46 -7.18
N ALA A 237 -20.99 -10.48 -7.56
CA ALA A 237 -21.70 -11.72 -7.90
C ALA A 237 -21.37 -12.23 -9.32
N GLN A 238 -20.71 -11.40 -10.14
CA GLN A 238 -20.29 -11.78 -11.49
C GLN A 238 -19.03 -12.63 -11.45
N ASP A 239 -18.86 -13.49 -12.45
CA ASP A 239 -17.61 -14.21 -12.64
C ASP A 239 -16.49 -13.22 -12.99
N SER A 240 -15.37 -13.33 -12.28
CA SER A 240 -14.21 -12.47 -12.48
C SER A 240 -12.92 -13.27 -12.41
N TRP A 241 -11.91 -12.80 -13.15
CA TRP A 241 -10.61 -13.43 -13.23
C TRP A 241 -9.52 -12.36 -13.36
N PRO A 242 -8.25 -12.71 -13.07
CA PRO A 242 -7.14 -11.77 -13.18
C PRO A 242 -7.04 -11.12 -14.57
N THR A 243 -6.91 -9.80 -14.60
CA THR A 243 -6.93 -9.04 -15.85
C THR A 243 -5.73 -9.32 -16.76
N ASP A 244 -5.97 -9.35 -18.07
CA ASP A 244 -4.94 -9.34 -19.13
C ASP A 244 -4.73 -7.94 -19.75
N HIS A 245 -5.31 -6.91 -19.12
CA HIS A 245 -5.24 -5.49 -19.51
C HIS A 245 -5.86 -5.17 -20.87
N GLY A 246 -7.00 -5.78 -21.20
CA GLY A 246 -7.74 -5.43 -22.39
C GLY A 246 -9.22 -5.77 -22.34
N CYS A 247 -9.96 -5.18 -23.26
CA CYS A 247 -11.25 -5.67 -23.69
C CYS A 247 -11.33 -5.50 -25.21
N GLN A 248 -12.07 -6.36 -25.90
CA GLN A 248 -12.23 -6.30 -27.35
C GLN A 248 -13.54 -5.59 -27.70
N GLY A 249 -13.48 -4.60 -28.60
CA GLY A 249 -14.64 -3.83 -29.04
C GLY A 249 -14.82 -2.51 -28.30
N GLY A 250 -16.08 -2.10 -28.10
CA GLY A 250 -16.46 -0.87 -27.42
C GLY A 250 -17.24 0.12 -28.28
N SER A 251 -18.29 0.68 -27.69
CA SER A 251 -19.16 1.69 -28.29
C SER A 251 -18.65 3.13 -28.11
N GLY A 252 -17.56 3.32 -27.36
CA GLY A 252 -17.08 4.65 -26.92
C GLY A 252 -17.85 5.22 -25.71
N LEU A 253 -18.92 4.56 -25.26
CA LEU A 253 -19.58 4.83 -23.99
C LEU A 253 -18.93 3.99 -22.88
N SER A 254 -18.55 4.65 -21.79
CA SER A 254 -17.97 4.00 -20.62
C SER A 254 -18.46 4.61 -19.33
N TYR A 255 -18.45 3.78 -18.28
CA TYR A 255 -18.73 4.18 -16.92
C TYR A 255 -17.50 3.91 -16.05
N ARG A 256 -17.20 4.85 -15.17
CA ARG A 256 -16.23 4.66 -14.08
C ARG A 256 -16.99 4.74 -12.76
N LEU A 257 -16.83 3.73 -11.93
CA LEU A 257 -17.49 3.57 -10.65
C LEU A 257 -16.44 3.71 -9.55
N MET A 258 -16.51 4.80 -8.79
CA MET A 258 -15.57 5.09 -7.72
C MET A 258 -16.22 4.85 -6.38
N PHE A 259 -15.93 3.69 -5.79
CA PHE A 259 -16.45 3.29 -4.48
C PHE A 259 -15.55 3.87 -3.38
N ARG A 260 -16.12 4.75 -2.55
CA ARG A 260 -15.41 5.42 -1.45
C ARG A 260 -15.64 4.67 -0.14
N TYR A 261 -14.69 4.79 0.77
CA TYR A 261 -14.69 4.15 2.08
C TYR A 261 -14.42 5.20 3.17
N ALA A 262 -14.72 4.85 4.42
CA ALA A 262 -14.33 5.67 5.56
C ALA A 262 -12.80 5.89 5.61
N ASP A 263 -12.04 4.83 5.30
CA ASP A 263 -10.58 4.82 5.33
C ASP A 263 -9.97 4.29 4.03
N GLY A 264 -8.83 4.89 3.66
CA GLY A 264 -8.02 4.48 2.52
C GLY A 264 -8.46 5.05 1.16
N PRO A 265 -7.89 4.55 0.06
CA PRO A 265 -8.22 4.93 -1.30
C PRO A 265 -9.57 4.32 -1.74
N PRO A 266 -10.23 4.93 -2.72
CA PRO A 266 -11.42 4.34 -3.34
C PRO A 266 -11.05 3.09 -4.16
N ALA A 267 -12.01 2.19 -4.29
CA ALA A 267 -11.97 1.12 -5.27
C ALA A 267 -12.52 1.66 -6.61
N SER A 268 -11.82 1.40 -7.71
CA SER A 268 -12.25 1.80 -9.06
C SER A 268 -12.74 0.58 -9.81
N VAL A 269 -13.90 0.67 -10.46
CA VAL A 269 -14.38 -0.31 -11.45
C VAL A 269 -14.72 0.44 -12.72
N HIS A 270 -14.32 -0.13 -13.85
CA HIS A 270 -14.55 0.38 -15.18
C HIS A 270 -15.54 -0.53 -15.89
N LEU A 271 -16.46 0.07 -16.62
CA LEU A 271 -17.39 -0.61 -17.51
C LEU A 271 -17.27 0.05 -18.88
N ILE A 272 -16.98 -0.74 -19.91
CA ILE A 272 -16.93 -0.28 -21.30
C ILE A 272 -18.07 -0.95 -22.06
N VAL A 273 -19.05 -0.15 -22.52
CA VAL A 273 -20.26 -0.67 -23.16
C VAL A 273 -19.91 -1.25 -24.52
N GLY A 274 -20.29 -2.50 -24.77
CA GLY A 274 -19.99 -3.22 -26.01
C GLY A 274 -18.56 -3.73 -26.10
N CYS A 275 -17.86 -3.83 -24.98
CA CYS A 275 -16.57 -4.51 -24.87
C CYS A 275 -16.72 -5.90 -24.25
N ASP A 276 -15.79 -6.79 -24.58
CA ASP A 276 -15.70 -8.13 -24.00
C ASP A 276 -14.28 -8.39 -23.46
N PRO A 277 -14.08 -8.63 -22.15
CA PRO A 277 -15.09 -8.52 -21.08
C PRO A 277 -15.51 -7.07 -20.81
N PRO A 278 -16.76 -6.81 -20.38
CA PRO A 278 -17.29 -5.45 -20.25
C PRO A 278 -16.84 -4.72 -18.99
N ILE A 279 -16.53 -5.44 -17.89
CA ILE A 279 -16.11 -4.83 -16.62
C ILE A 279 -14.70 -5.22 -16.22
N GLY A 280 -14.06 -4.32 -15.49
CA GLY A 280 -12.79 -4.59 -14.85
C GLY A 280 -12.41 -3.59 -13.78
N ASN A 281 -11.44 -3.97 -12.97
CA ASN A 281 -10.71 -3.10 -12.07
C ASN A 281 -9.20 -3.23 -12.41
N PRO A 282 -8.28 -2.57 -11.69
CA PRO A 282 -6.86 -2.66 -12.01
C PRO A 282 -6.24 -4.08 -11.98
N LEU A 283 -6.89 -5.06 -11.34
CA LEU A 283 -6.40 -6.42 -11.12
C LEU A 283 -7.30 -7.53 -11.68
N LEU A 284 -8.59 -7.27 -11.86
CA LEU A 284 -9.60 -8.23 -12.32
C LEU A 284 -10.34 -7.71 -13.56
N GLN A 285 -10.82 -8.62 -14.38
CA GLN A 285 -11.86 -8.38 -15.39
C GLN A 285 -12.95 -9.43 -15.25
N GLY A 286 -14.11 -9.19 -15.84
CA GLY A 286 -15.23 -10.10 -15.68
C GLY A 286 -16.44 -9.79 -16.54
N ASP A 287 -17.40 -10.69 -16.48
CA ASP A 287 -18.67 -10.58 -17.17
C ASP A 287 -19.59 -9.58 -16.48
N LEU A 288 -20.64 -9.15 -17.19
CA LEU A 288 -21.69 -8.32 -16.62
C LEU A 288 -23.05 -8.70 -17.20
N ASP A 289 -23.91 -9.27 -16.36
CA ASP A 289 -25.28 -9.58 -16.73
C ASP A 289 -26.17 -8.32 -16.89
N ASP A 290 -27.33 -8.50 -17.52
CA ASP A 290 -28.30 -7.42 -17.76
C ASP A 290 -28.87 -6.80 -16.48
N VAL A 291 -28.88 -7.53 -15.36
CA VAL A 291 -29.41 -7.03 -14.08
C VAL A 291 -28.41 -6.04 -13.47
N ALA A 292 -27.14 -6.42 -13.40
CA ALA A 292 -26.05 -5.58 -12.92
C ALA A 292 -25.83 -4.39 -13.86
N TYR A 293 -25.91 -4.58 -15.19
CA TYR A 293 -25.83 -3.47 -16.13
C TYR A 293 -26.95 -2.44 -15.94
N ARG A 294 -28.21 -2.88 -15.83
CA ARG A 294 -29.34 -1.97 -15.53
C ARG A 294 -29.20 -1.27 -14.18
N HIS A 295 -28.55 -1.90 -13.21
CA HIS A 295 -28.24 -1.26 -11.94
C HIS A 295 -27.30 -0.07 -12.14
N VAL A 296 -26.22 -0.25 -12.91
CA VAL A 296 -25.31 0.86 -13.26
C VAL A 296 -26.07 1.99 -13.95
N LEU A 297 -26.89 1.68 -14.97
CA LEU A 297 -27.64 2.69 -15.72
C LEU A 297 -28.60 3.50 -14.84
N ARG A 298 -29.27 2.87 -13.88
CA ARG A 298 -30.16 3.55 -12.93
C ARG A 298 -29.43 4.57 -12.05
N LEU A 299 -28.17 4.29 -11.73
CA LEU A 299 -27.32 5.15 -10.91
C LEU A 299 -26.52 6.15 -11.76
N ALA A 300 -26.44 5.96 -13.07
CA ALA A 300 -25.74 6.87 -13.95
C ALA A 300 -26.34 8.30 -13.94
N PRO A 301 -25.53 9.34 -14.21
CA PRO A 301 -26.05 10.64 -14.56
C PRO A 301 -26.90 10.56 -15.85
N PRO A 302 -27.92 11.43 -16.00
CA PRO A 302 -28.74 11.47 -17.21
C PRO A 302 -27.92 11.86 -18.44
N GLU A 303 -28.50 11.64 -19.62
CA GLU A 303 -27.92 12.07 -20.91
C GLU A 303 -27.97 13.58 -21.11
#